data_AF-A0A5C7DVH2-F1
#
_entry.id   AF-A0A5C7DVH2-F1
#
_cell.length_a   1.000
_cell.length_b   1.000
_cell.length_c   1.000
_cell.angle_alpha   90.00
_cell.angle_beta   90.00
_cell.angle_gamma   90.00
#
_symmetry.space_group_name_H-M   'P 1'
#
loop_
_entity.id
_entity.type
_entity.pdbx_description
1 polymer ?
#
loop_
_entity_poly.entity_id
_entity_poly.type
_entity_poly.pdbx_seq_one_letter_code
_entity_poly.pdbx_strand_id
1 'polypeptide(L)'
;MRKILLQILSFSLIFMGIFTFVRFFMVKNLTNESENSFMVYIYGLGHDMRTFSTLLLPLFLCGFLSYIGFVFKNKYSITGGGNR
;
A
#
# COMPACT_ATOMS: atom_id res chain seq x y z
N MET A 1 4.12 -11.05 -12.86
CA MET A 1 3.12 -10.39 -11.98
C MET A 1 3.47 -10.45 -10.49
N ARG A 2 3.79 -11.61 -9.87
CA ARG A 2 4.15 -11.68 -8.43
C ARG A 2 5.26 -10.69 -8.03
N LYS A 3 6.28 -10.51 -8.87
CA LYS A 3 7.39 -9.55 -8.64
C LYS A 3 6.89 -8.10 -8.53
N ILE A 4 5.97 -7.68 -9.40
CA ILE A 4 5.40 -6.32 -9.43
C ILE A 4 4.48 -6.08 -8.23
N LEU A 5 3.62 -7.05 -7.90
CA LEU A 5 2.75 -6.95 -6.72
C LEU A 5 3.58 -6.85 -5.44
N LEU A 6 4.63 -7.66 -5.32
CA LEU A 6 5.55 -7.66 -4.18
C LEU A 6 6.38 -6.36 -4.10
N GLN A 7 6.72 -5.77 -5.25
CA GLN A 7 7.40 -4.49 -5.33
C GLN A 7 6.49 -3.33 -4.87
N ILE A 8 5.23 -3.30 -5.31
CA ILE A 8 4.24 -2.29 -4.87
C ILE A 8 4.00 -2.42 -3.36
N LEU A 9 3.86 -3.65 -2.86
CA LEU A 9 3.67 -3.92 -1.43
C LEU A 9 4.90 -3.49 -0.62
N SER A 10 6.11 -3.85 -1.07
CA SER A 10 7.35 -3.47 -0.41
C SER A 10 7.56 -1.96 -0.41
N PHE A 11 7.28 -1.29 -1.54
CA PHE A 11 7.38 0.16 -1.64
C PHE A 11 6.41 0.85 -0.68
N SER A 12 5.16 0.37 -0.61
CA SER A 12 4.17 0.93 0.32
C SER A 12 4.57 0.79 1.79
N LEU A 13 5.13 -0.36 2.20
CA LEU A 13 5.62 -0.57 3.57
C LEU A 13 6.79 0.34 3.92
N ILE A 14 7.78 0.45 3.02
CA ILE A 14 8.95 1.30 3.24
C ILE A 14 8.52 2.77 3.33
N PHE A 15 7.65 3.21 2.43
CA PHE A 15 7.15 4.58 2.41
C PHE A 15 6.39 4.92 3.70
N MET A 16 5.52 4.01 4.14
CA MET A 16 4.76 4.16 5.39
C MET A 16 5.66 4.21 6.62
N GLY A 17 6.70 3.38 6.66
CA GLY A 17 7.68 3.36 7.74
C GLY A 17 8.45 4.69 7.85
N ILE A 18 8.94 5.20 6.71
CA ILE A 18 9.63 6.50 6.67
C ILE A 18 8.70 7.62 7.11
N PHE A 19 7.45 7.65 6.62
CA PHE A 19 6.48 8.69 6.96
C PHE A 19 6.14 8.71 8.46
N THR A 20 5.92 7.52 9.03
CA THR A 20 5.66 7.34 10.47
C THR A 20 6.84 7.83 11.30
N PHE A 21 8.07 7.50 10.88
CA PHE A 21 9.29 7.91 11.57
C PHE A 21 9.51 9.43 11.51
N VAL A 22 9.37 10.04 10.33
CA VAL A 22 9.48 11.50 10.15
C VAL A 22 8.47 12.21 11.05
N ARG A 23 7.24 11.72 11.11
CA ARG A 23 6.23 12.32 11.99
C ARG A 23 6.55 12.13 13.47
N PHE A 24 7.02 10.96 13.87
CA PHE A 24 7.41 10.73 15.26
C PHE A 24 8.48 11.75 15.69
N PHE A 25 9.48 12.00 14.85
CA PHE A 25 10.47 13.06 15.08
C PHE A 25 9.86 14.46 15.11
N MET A 26 8.96 14.78 14.18
CA MET A 26 8.28 16.08 14.15
C MET A 26 7.48 16.33 15.45
N VAL A 27 6.66 15.36 15.88
CA VAL A 27 5.83 15.48 17.09
C VAL A 27 6.70 15.57 18.34
N LYS A 28 7.79 14.80 18.43
CA LYS A 28 8.75 14.86 19.54
C LYS A 28 9.47 16.21 19.61
N ASN A 29 9.80 16.82 18.47
CA ASN A 29 10.48 18.12 18.44
C ASN A 29 9.54 19.31 18.68
N LEU A 30 8.27 19.22 18.25
CA LEU A 30 7.30 20.31 18.41
C LEU A 30 6.60 20.29 19.77
N THR A 31 6.46 19.11 20.39
CA THR A 31 5.64 18.95 21.57
C THR A 31 6.51 18.75 22.80
N ASN A 32 6.92 19.86 23.42
CA ASN A 32 7.86 19.82 24.55
C ASN A 32 7.28 19.20 25.84
N GLU A 33 5.96 19.20 26.05
CA GLU A 33 5.41 18.66 27.32
C GLU A 33 3.88 18.51 27.34
N SER A 34 3.23 18.30 26.19
CA SER A 34 1.75 18.27 26.17
C SER A 34 1.21 16.84 26.22
N GLU A 35 0.31 16.58 27.17
CA GLU A 35 -0.47 15.35 27.32
C GLU A 35 -1.24 14.96 26.03
N ASN A 36 -1.50 15.94 25.14
CA ASN A 36 -2.17 15.74 23.85
C ASN A 36 -1.25 15.35 22.68
N SER A 37 0.07 15.26 22.90
CA SER A 37 1.06 14.88 21.86
C SER A 37 0.74 13.54 21.20
N PHE A 38 0.31 12.57 22.00
CA PHE A 38 -0.03 11.23 21.54
C PHE A 38 -1.31 11.21 20.71
N MET A 39 -2.35 11.96 21.13
CA MET A 39 -3.61 12.10 20.40
C MET A 39 -3.38 12.72 19.01
N VAL A 40 -2.58 13.78 18.93
CA VAL A 40 -2.22 14.44 17.67
C VAL A 40 -1.43 13.50 16.75
N TYR A 41 -0.51 12.71 17.32
CA TYR A 41 0.24 11.71 16.57
C TYR A 41 -0.67 10.64 15.97
N ILE A 42 -1.57 10.03 16.76
CA ILE A 42 -2.47 8.98 16.29
C ILE A 42 -3.48 9.52 15.28
N TYR A 43 -4.07 10.69 15.52
CA TYR A 43 -5.05 11.29 14.62
C TYR A 43 -4.43 11.59 13.27
N GLY A 44 -3.25 12.20 13.28
CA GLY A 44 -2.50 12.38 12.08
C GLY A 44 -2.20 11.05 11.40
N LEU A 45 -1.72 10.05 12.16
CA LEU A 45 -1.23 8.80 11.59
C LEU A 45 -2.37 8.10 10.85
N GLY A 46 -3.57 8.11 11.43
CA GLY A 46 -4.79 7.68 10.76
C GLY A 46 -5.12 8.47 9.49
N HIS A 47 -4.91 9.79 9.48
CA HIS A 47 -5.09 10.61 8.28
C HIS A 47 -4.12 10.21 7.16
N ASP A 48 -2.86 9.95 7.49
CA ASP A 48 -1.88 9.50 6.50
C ASP A 48 -2.20 8.09 6.01
N MET A 49 -2.60 7.17 6.90
CA MET A 49 -3.06 5.83 6.50
C MET A 49 -4.20 5.91 5.49
N ARG A 50 -5.17 6.82 5.70
CA ARG A 50 -6.28 7.01 4.77
C ARG A 50 -5.80 7.56 3.42
N THR A 51 -4.86 8.52 3.44
CA THR A 51 -4.31 9.13 2.23
C THR A 51 -3.48 8.13 1.42
N PHE A 52 -2.64 7.33 2.08
CA PHE A 52 -1.90 6.25 1.43
C PHE A 52 -2.80 5.15 0.94
N SER A 53 -3.82 4.76 1.71
CA SER A 53 -4.80 3.79 1.28
C SER A 53 -5.49 4.24 0.00
N THR A 54 -5.98 5.48 -0.05
CA THR A 54 -6.65 6.02 -1.25
C THR A 54 -5.74 6.11 -2.49
N LEU A 55 -4.44 6.37 -2.32
CA LEU A 55 -3.46 6.36 -3.42
C LEU A 55 -3.04 4.95 -3.86
N LEU A 56 -2.92 4.01 -2.93
CA LEU A 56 -2.44 2.65 -3.20
C LEU A 56 -3.55 1.71 -3.64
N LEU A 57 -4.80 1.95 -3.23
CA LEU A 57 -5.95 1.10 -3.56
C LEU A 57 -6.15 0.95 -5.07
N PRO A 58 -6.13 2.02 -5.90
CA PRO A 58 -6.29 1.90 -7.35
C PRO A 58 -5.14 1.12 -7.99
N LEU A 59 -3.91 1.31 -7.51
CA LEU A 59 -2.73 0.56 -7.97
C LEU A 59 -2.84 -0.93 -7.61
N PHE A 60 -3.30 -1.24 -6.40
CA PHE A 60 -3.54 -2.61 -5.96
C PHE A 60 -4.66 -3.28 -6.75
N LEU A 61 -5.78 -2.58 -6.96
CA LEU A 61 -6.90 -3.06 -7.78
C LEU A 61 -6.47 -3.30 -9.23
N CYS A 62 -5.70 -2.38 -9.82
CA CYS A 62 -5.17 -2.54 -11.17
C CYS A 62 -4.25 -3.77 -11.27
N GLY A 63 -3.31 -3.93 -10.34
CA GLY A 63 -2.43 -5.09 -10.28
C GLY A 63 -3.18 -6.41 -10.06
N PHE A 64 -4.19 -6.39 -9.19
CA PHE A 64 -5.03 -7.55 -8.88
C PHE A 64 -5.91 -7.95 -10.07
N LEU A 65 -6.61 -7.01 -10.69
CA LEU A 65 -7.43 -7.24 -11.87
C LEU A 65 -6.59 -7.76 -13.05
N SER A 66 -5.39 -7.21 -13.25
CA SER A 66 -4.45 -7.70 -14.27
C SER A 66 -3.99 -9.13 -13.98
N TYR A 67 -3.71 -9.47 -12.72
CA TYR A 67 -3.34 -10.83 -12.32
C TYR A 67 -4.50 -11.81 -12.52
N ILE A 68 -5.70 -11.46 -12.08
CA ILE A 68 -6.91 -12.27 -12.26
C ILE A 68 -7.20 -12.49 -13.75
N GLY A 69 -7.16 -11.44 -14.56
CA GLY A 69 -7.32 -11.53 -16.02
C GLY A 69 -6.28 -12.45 -16.67
N PHE A 70 -5.01 -12.39 -16.24
CA PHE A 70 -3.97 -13.32 -16.69
C PHE A 70 -4.25 -14.76 -16.29
N VAL A 71 -4.66 -15.01 -15.04
CA VAL A 71 -5.00 -16.35 -14.53
C VAL A 71 -6.17 -16.97 -15.30
N PHE A 72 -7.24 -16.20 -15.54
CA PHE A 72 -8.38 -16.67 -16.34
C PHE A 72 -7.96 -16.94 -17.80
N LYS A 73 -7.22 -16.03 -18.44
CA LYS A 73 -6.72 -16.23 -19.81
C LYS A 73 -5.86 -17.48 -19.93
N ASN A 74 -4.99 -17.75 -18.97
CA ASN A 74 -4.15 -18.95 -18.98
C ASN A 74 -4.96 -20.23 -18.75
N LYS A 75 -6.05 -20.17 -17.98
CA LYS A 75 -6.94 -21.31 -17.73
C LYS A 75 -7.73 -21.69 -18.99
N TYR A 76 -8.23 -20.72 -19.75
CA TYR A 76 -8.91 -20.96 -21.03
C TYR A 76 -7.95 -21.39 -22.16
N SER A 77 -6.68 -20.99 -22.12
CA SER A 77 -5.67 -21.45 -23.09
C SER A 77 -5.30 -22.93 -22.93
N ILE A 78 -5.41 -23.50 -21.73
CA ILE A 78 -5.08 -24.91 -21.47
C ILE A 78 -6.24 -25.84 -21.85
N THR A 79 -7.48 -25.34 -21.87
CA THR A 79 -8.68 -26.13 -22.26
C THR A 79 -9.10 -25.92 -23.71
N GLY A 80 -8.52 -24.94 -24.42
CA GLY A 80 -8.82 -24.59 -25.81
C GLY A 80 -7.70 -24.89 -26.81
N GLY A 81 -6.73 -25.74 -26.45
CA GLY A 81 -5.65 -26.20 -27.34
C GLY A 81 -6.12 -27.29 -28.30
N GLY A 82 -7.06 -26.96 -29.18
CA GLY A 82 -7.35 -27.76 -30.36
C GLY A 82 -6.27 -27.55 -31.41
N ASN A 83 -5.66 -28.67 -31.86
CA ASN A 83 -4.81 -28.86 -33.04
C ASN A 83 -4.21 -27.61 -33.70
N ARG A 84 -2.92 -27.37 -33.46
CA ARG A 84 -1.95 -27.01 -34.50
C ARG A 84 -0.62 -27.67 -34.20
#